data_AF-A0A259KUE6-F1
#
_entry.id   AF-A0A259KUE6-F1
#
_cell.length_a   1.000
_cell.length_b   1.000
_cell.length_c   1.000
_cell.angle_alpha   90.00
_cell.angle_beta   90.00
_cell.angle_gamma   90.00
#
_symmetry.space_group_name_H-M   'P 1'
#
loop_
_entity.id
_entity.type
_entity.pdbx_description
1 polymer ?
#
loop_
_entity_poly.entity_id
_entity_poly.type
_entity_poly.pdbx_seq_one_letter_code
_entity_poly.pdbx_strand_id
1 'polypeptide(L)' 'MNVGFIGLGIMGTPMAGHLIDAGHKLFVYDVFKIPAEVTDKGATAVASSAEVA' A
#
# COMPACT_ATOMS: atom_id res chain seq x y z
N MET A 1 8.99 9.07 5.07
CA MET A 1 8.89 9.50 3.64
C MET A 1 7.59 8.97 3.07
N ASN A 2 7.04 9.63 2.05
CA ASN A 2 5.84 9.17 1.35
C ASN A 2 6.25 8.17 0.27
N VAL A 3 5.59 7.02 0.21
CA VAL A 3 5.88 5.95 -0.74
C VAL A 3 4.60 5.55 -1.43
N GLY A 4 4.62 5.62 -2.77
CA GLY A 4 3.59 5.05 -3.61
C GLY A 4 3.86 3.59 -3.91
N PHE A 5 2.88 2.72 -3.74
CA PHE A 5 3.02 1.28 -3.95
C PHE A 5 1.84 0.70 -4.75
N ILE A 6 2.14 0.10 -5.90
CA ILE A 6 1.13 -0.48 -6.79
C ILE A 6 1.31 -1.99 -6.86
N GLY A 7 0.24 -2.73 -6.58
CA GLY A 7 0.22 -4.20 -6.63
C GLY A 7 0.44 -4.85 -5.26
N LEU A 8 -0.64 -5.31 -4.65
CA LEU A 8 -0.75 -5.94 -3.33
C LEU A 8 -1.13 -7.43 -3.46
N GLY A 9 -0.40 -8.15 -4.31
CA GLY A 9 -0.45 -9.61 -4.38
C GLY A 9 0.32 -10.28 -3.24
N ILE A 10 0.55 -11.59 -3.36
CA ILE A 10 1.21 -12.44 -2.33
C ILE A 10 2.55 -11.84 -1.85
N MET A 11 3.33 -11.26 -2.76
CA MET A 11 4.59 -10.60 -2.41
C MET A 11 4.42 -9.12 -2.04
N GLY A 12 3.50 -8.42 -2.69
CA GLY A 12 3.31 -6.97 -2.51
C GLY A 12 2.82 -6.61 -1.11
N THR A 13 1.89 -7.39 -0.58
CA THR A 13 1.30 -7.17 0.74
C THR A 13 2.32 -7.18 1.89
N PRO A 14 3.16 -8.23 2.08
CA PRO A 14 4.15 -8.22 3.16
C PRO A 14 5.19 -7.10 2.96
N MET A 15 5.54 -6.75 1.72
CA MET A 15 6.43 -5.62 1.46
C MET A 15 5.82 -4.27 1.87
N ALA A 16 4.56 -4.03 1.53
CA ALA A 16 3.84 -2.83 1.97
C ALA A 16 3.79 -2.75 3.51
N GLY A 17 3.53 -3.88 4.16
CA GLY A 17 3.57 -3.99 5.62
C GLY A 17 4.92 -3.58 6.21
N HIS A 18 6.03 -4.10 5.69
CA HIS A 18 7.37 -3.74 6.19
C HIS A 18 7.72 -2.27 6.01
N LEU A 19 7.28 -1.65 4.91
CA LEU A 19 7.50 -0.22 4.68
C LEU A 19 6.73 0.64 5.71
N ILE A 20 5.52 0.23 6.05
CA ILE A 20 4.74 0.88 7.11
C ILE A 20 5.41 0.68 8.47
N ASP A 21 5.83 -0.55 8.78
CA ASP A 21 6.52 -0.89 10.04
C ASP A 21 7.84 -0.11 10.18
N ALA A 22 8.51 0.21 9.07
CA ALA A 22 9.70 1.06 9.01
C ALA A 22 9.40 2.58 9.14
N GLY A 23 8.14 2.98 9.30
CA GLY A 23 7.72 4.36 9.52
C GLY A 23 7.48 5.17 8.25
N HIS A 24 7.31 4.53 7.09
CA HIS A 24 6.94 5.21 5.85
C HIS A 24 5.42 5.39 5.75
N LYS A 25 4.98 6.53 5.19
CA LYS A 25 3.57 6.73 4.83
C LYS A 25 3.34 6.10 3.46
N LEU A 26 2.49 5.09 3.41
CA LEU A 26 2.20 4.38 2.17
C LEU A 26 0.89 4.84 1.55
N PHE A 27 0.94 5.15 0.25
CA PHE A 27 -0.22 5.30 -0.62
C PHE A 27 -0.26 4.08 -1.54
N VAL A 28 -1.37 3.35 -1.53
CA VAL A 28 -1.44 2.04 -2.19
C VAL A 28 -2.58 1.97 -3.19
N TYR A 29 -2.32 1.31 -4.31
CA TYR A 29 -3.32 1.02 -5.34
C TYR A 29 -3.15 -0.42 -5.83
N ASP A 30 -4.27 -1.09 -6.10
CA ASP A 30 -4.30 -2.35 -6.82
C ASP A 30 -5.49 -2.32 -7.78
N VAL A 31 -5.36 -3.02 -8.90
CA VAL A 31 -6.45 -3.25 -9.86
C VAL A 31 -7.52 -4.17 -9.27
N PHE A 32 -7.11 -5.02 -8.32
CA PHE A 32 -7.96 -5.90 -7.53
C PHE A 32 -8.23 -5.30 -6.15
N LYS A 33 -8.96 -6.06 -5.33
CA LYS A 33 -9.27 -5.67 -3.96
C LYS A 33 -7.99 -5.55 -3.14
N ILE A 34 -7.78 -4.37 -2.54
CA ILE A 34 -6.72 -4.13 -1.57
C ILE A 34 -6.93 -5.03 -0.34
N PRO A 35 -5.93 -5.80 0.08
CA PRO A 35 -5.99 -6.61 1.29
C PRO A 35 -6.19 -5.74 2.53
N ALA A 36 -7.13 -6.12 3.39
CA ALA A 36 -7.44 -5.37 4.62
C ALA A 36 -6.23 -5.23 5.54
N GLU A 37 -5.35 -6.23 5.58
CA GLU A 37 -4.12 -6.20 6.38
C GLU A 37 -3.19 -5.02 6.05
N VAL A 38 -3.21 -4.52 4.81
CA VAL A 38 -2.38 -3.38 4.38
C VAL A 38 -3.00 -2.07 4.87
N THR A 39 -4.32 -1.92 4.75
CA THR A 39 -5.05 -0.75 5.25
C THR A 39 -5.09 -0.69 6.77
N ASP A 40 -5.26 -1.84 7.43
CA ASP A 40 -5.28 -1.95 8.90
C ASP A 40 -3.93 -1.59 9.53
N LYS A 41 -2.83 -1.86 8.81
CA LYS A 41 -1.49 -1.42 9.20
C LYS A 41 -1.27 0.09 9.06
N GLY A 42 -2.10 0.80 8.30
CA GLY A 42 -2.02 2.25 8.13
C GLY A 42 -1.65 2.72 6.72
N ALA A 43 -1.75 1.87 5.70
CA ALA A 43 -1.68 2.32 4.31
C ALA A 43 -2.93 3.13 3.92
N THR A 44 -2.72 4.16 3.12
CA THR A 44 -3.81 4.93 2.49
C THR A 44 -4.13 4.34 1.12
N ALA A 45 -5.29 3.72 0.98
CA ALA A 45 -5.79 3.28 -0.32
C ALA A 45 -6.20 4.49 -1.17
N VAL A 46 -5.73 4.54 -2.41
CA VAL A 46 -6.10 5.58 -3.39
C VAL A 46 -6.95 5.00 -4.51
N ALA A 47 -7.73 5.84 -5.21
CA ALA A 47 -8.74 5.38 -6.15
C ALA A 47 -8.16 5.01 -7.53
N SER A 48 -6.97 5.52 -7.85
CA SER A 48 -6.33 5.29 -9.14
C SER A 48 -4.80 5.25 -9.01
N SER A 49 -4.13 4.63 -9.97
CA SER A 49 -2.65 4.62 -10.03
C SER A 49 -2.05 6.02 -10.15
N ALA A 50 -2.81 7.00 -10.64
CA ALA A 50 -2.39 8.40 -10.74
C ALA A 50 -2.32 9.11 -9.38
N GLU A 51 -3.00 8.61 -8.35
CA GLU A 51 -3.05 9.20 -7.00
C GLU A 51 -2.00 8.61 -6.04
N VAL A 52 -1.19 7.65 -6.49
CA VAL A 52 -0.27 6.89 -5.64
C VAL A 52 0.96 7.70 -5.18
N ALA A 53 1.19 8.88 -5.75
CA ALA A 53 2.23 9.82 -5.29
C ALA A 53 1.88 11.27 -5.64
#